data_AF-A0A8H4QMH5-F1
#
_entry.id   AF-A0A8H4QMH5-F1
#
_cell.length_a   1.000
_cell.length_b   1.000
_cell.length_c   1.000
_cell.angle_alpha   90.00
_cell.angle_beta   90.00
_cell.angle_gamma   90.00
#
_symmetry.space_group_name_H-M   'P 1'
#
loop_
_entity.id
_entity.type
_entity.pdbx_description
1 polymer ?
#
loop_
_entity_poly.entity_id
_entity_poly.type
_entity_poly.pdbx_seq_one_letter_code
_entity_poly.pdbx_strand_id
1 'polypeptide(L)'
;MLNNEHDPPLLSESEHFWVKMQPILLKRGYRLRPRYDPNWVPSWLLPQPDGKFLSRLQCEDAVRGNGNILDAVRIQDGQKVVFKKVETKTEELPFSSRKTMTMR
;
A
#
# COMPACT_ATOMS: atom_id res chain seq x y z
N MET A 1 -17.02 24.81 2.10
CA MET A 1 -15.88 23.89 1.81
C MET A 1 -14.65 24.58 2.40
N LEU A 2 -14.20 24.15 3.58
CA LEU A 2 -13.14 24.85 4.29
C LEU A 2 -11.79 24.48 3.65
N ASN A 3 -11.24 25.41 2.88
CA ASN A 3 -9.82 25.44 2.54
C ASN A 3 -9.07 25.84 3.81
N ASN A 4 -8.65 24.86 4.60
CA ASN A 4 -7.66 25.10 5.65
C ASN A 4 -6.30 24.64 5.13
N GLU A 5 -5.39 25.59 4.94
CA GLU A 5 -3.98 25.39 4.57
C GLU A 5 -3.17 24.58 5.63
N HIS A 6 -3.85 24.02 6.63
CA HIS A 6 -3.28 23.20 7.69
C HIS A 6 -3.76 21.74 7.70
N ASP A 7 -4.61 21.32 6.76
CA ASP A 7 -4.94 19.90 6.66
C ASP A 7 -3.74 19.13 6.12
N PRO A 8 -3.16 18.20 6.93
CA PRO A 8 -2.04 17.41 6.45
C PRO A 8 -2.50 16.59 5.24
N PRO A 9 -1.64 16.41 4.22
CA PRO A 9 -2.00 15.66 3.03
C PRO A 9 -2.57 14.29 3.42
N LEU A 10 -3.65 13.88 2.74
CA LEU A 10 -4.39 12.65 3.01
C LEU A 10 -3.46 11.42 3.01
N LEU A 11 -2.47 11.45 2.12
CA LEU A 11 -1.41 10.47 1.97
C LEU A 11 -0.04 11.13 2.21
N SER A 12 0.82 10.45 2.98
CA SER A 12 2.24 10.81 3.14
C SER A 12 3.06 10.41 1.92
N GLU A 13 4.30 10.91 1.80
CA GLU A 13 5.20 10.55 0.68
C GLU A 13 5.43 9.04 0.56
N SER A 14 5.54 8.34 1.70
CA SER A 14 5.69 6.88 1.71
C SER A 14 4.45 6.16 1.16
N GLU A 15 3.26 6.73 1.35
CA GLU A 15 2.01 6.16 0.85
C GLU A 15 1.84 6.37 -0.66
N HIS A 16 2.40 7.44 -1.22
CA HIS A 16 2.41 7.66 -2.67
C HIS A 16 3.17 6.58 -3.42
N PHE A 17 4.23 6.00 -2.82
CA PHE A 17 4.90 4.84 -3.39
C PHE A 17 3.93 3.66 -3.56
N TRP A 18 3.14 3.37 -2.52
CA TRP A 18 2.19 2.26 -2.55
C TRP A 18 1.03 2.50 -3.51
N VAL A 19 0.55 3.74 -3.65
CA VAL A 19 -0.44 4.10 -4.70
C VAL A 19 0.11 3.81 -6.09
N LYS A 20 1.37 4.16 -6.37
CA LYS A 20 2.03 3.86 -7.66
C LYS A 20 2.19 2.36 -7.90
N MET A 21 2.43 1.58 -6.84
CA MET A 21 2.60 0.12 -6.93
C MET A 21 1.27 -0.63 -7.02
N GLN A 22 0.15 -0.04 -6.59
CA GLN A 22 -1.14 -0.71 -6.49
C GLN A 22 -1.57 -1.37 -7.82
N PRO A 23 -1.53 -0.69 -8.99
CA PRO A 23 -1.99 -1.31 -10.24
C PRO A 23 -1.12 -2.51 -10.65
N ILE A 24 0.18 -2.43 -10.35
CA ILE A 24 1.16 -3.47 -10.66
C ILE A 24 0.91 -4.71 -9.78
N LEU A 25 0.71 -4.51 -8.48
CA LEU A 25 0.45 -5.59 -7.52
C LEU A 25 -0.92 -6.22 -7.76
N LEU A 26 -1.93 -5.40 -8.09
CA LEU A 26 -3.26 -5.88 -8.45
C LEU A 26 -3.22 -6.78 -9.68
N LYS A 27 -2.50 -6.37 -10.74
CA LYS A 27 -2.28 -7.20 -11.93
C LYS A 27 -1.58 -8.52 -11.62
N ARG A 28 -0.76 -8.58 -10.57
CA ARG A 28 -0.09 -9.79 -10.09
C ARG A 28 -0.93 -10.63 -9.12
N GLY A 29 -2.18 -10.25 -8.86
CA GLY A 29 -3.07 -11.00 -7.99
C GLY A 29 -2.97 -10.61 -6.51
N TYR A 30 -2.50 -9.40 -6.19
CA TYR A 30 -2.42 -8.89 -4.81
C TYR A 30 -3.24 -7.62 -4.64
N ARG A 31 -4.20 -7.64 -3.73
CA ARG A 31 -5.06 -6.51 -3.42
C ARG A 31 -4.55 -5.78 -2.19
N LEU A 32 -4.14 -4.53 -2.35
CA LEU A 32 -3.80 -3.64 -1.23
C LEU A 32 -5.06 -3.12 -0.53
N ARG A 33 -4.89 -2.49 0.65
CA ARG A 33 -5.97 -1.77 1.32
C ARG A 33 -6.58 -0.68 0.39
N PRO A 34 -7.89 -0.40 0.45
CA PRO A 34 -8.56 0.57 -0.42
C PRO A 34 -7.90 1.94 -0.46
N ARG A 35 -7.29 2.37 0.66
CA ARG A 35 -6.53 3.63 0.78
C ARG A 35 -5.47 3.87 -0.31
N TYR A 36 -4.91 2.79 -0.87
CA TYR A 36 -3.88 2.87 -1.89
C TYR A 36 -4.42 2.75 -3.31
N ASP A 37 -5.74 2.67 -3.48
CA ASP A 37 -6.37 2.78 -4.79
C ASP A 37 -6.26 4.23 -5.30
N PRO A 38 -5.85 4.46 -6.55
CA PRO A 38 -5.76 5.81 -7.11
C PRO A 38 -7.08 6.59 -7.08
N ASN A 39 -8.22 5.89 -7.07
CA ASN A 39 -9.56 6.48 -7.03
C ASN A 39 -10.20 6.41 -5.63
N TRP A 40 -9.41 6.16 -4.59
CA TRP A 40 -9.93 6.05 -3.24
C TRP A 40 -10.52 7.36 -2.72
N VAL A 41 -11.73 7.25 -2.16
CA VAL A 41 -12.37 8.33 -1.41
C VAL A 41 -12.30 7.98 0.08
N PRO A 42 -11.71 8.84 0.93
CA PRO A 42 -11.65 8.61 2.36
C PRO A 42 -13.03 8.43 2.99
N SER A 43 -13.19 7.39 3.80
CA SER A 43 -14.51 7.07 4.38
C SER A 43 -15.08 8.16 5.29
N TRP A 44 -14.24 8.99 5.93
CA TRP A 44 -14.68 10.13 6.74
C TRP A 44 -15.21 11.32 5.91
N LEU A 45 -15.04 11.29 4.59
CA LEU A 45 -15.62 12.27 3.67
C LEU A 45 -16.95 11.78 3.06
N LEU A 46 -17.38 10.56 3.38
CA LEU A 46 -18.65 10.01 2.94
C LEU A 46 -19.73 10.27 4.01
N PRO A 47 -20.94 10.71 3.60
CA PRO A 47 -22.05 10.87 4.52
C PRO A 47 -22.57 9.50 4.96
N GLN A 48 -22.92 9.39 6.23
CA GLN A 48 -23.56 8.21 6.80
C GLN A 48 -25.07 8.20 6.53
N PRO A 49 -25.76 7.06 6.74
CA PRO A 49 -27.21 6.96 6.53
C PRO A 49 -28.03 7.99 7.31
N ASP A 50 -27.51 8.49 8.44
CA ASP A 50 -28.14 9.53 9.26
C ASP A 50 -27.75 10.96 8.83
N GLY A 51 -27.03 11.11 7.72
CA GLY A 51 -26.56 12.38 7.16
C GLY A 51 -25.31 12.96 7.83
N LYS A 52 -24.72 12.28 8.82
CA LYS A 52 -23.53 12.76 9.52
C LYS A 52 -22.23 12.23 8.89
N PHE A 53 -21.12 12.91 9.16
CA PHE A 53 -19.79 12.44 8.78
C PHE A 53 -19.11 11.76 9.97
N LEU A 54 -18.30 10.75 9.69
CA LEU A 54 -17.44 10.18 10.72
C LEU A 54 -16.26 11.09 11.02
N SER A 55 -15.82 11.07 12.27
CA SER A 55 -14.47 11.53 12.59
C SER A 55 -13.47 10.60 11.93
N ARG A 56 -12.37 11.17 11.42
CA ARG A 56 -11.25 10.42 10.85
C ARG A 56 -10.76 9.30 11.77
N LEU A 57 -10.77 9.50 13.09
CA LEU A 57 -10.31 8.48 14.05
C LEU A 57 -11.24 7.27 14.16
N GLN A 58 -12.47 7.36 13.64
CA GLN A 58 -13.45 6.27 13.63
C GLN A 58 -13.34 5.41 12.36
N CYS A 59 -12.49 5.80 11.41
CA CYS A 59 -12.39 5.20 10.10
C CYS A 59 -11.14 4.30 10.01
N GLU A 60 -11.32 3.02 9.69
CA GLU A 60 -10.21 2.06 9.60
C GLU A 60 -9.17 2.46 8.54
N ASP A 61 -9.63 3.02 7.42
CA ASP A 61 -8.79 3.54 6.34
C ASP A 61 -8.02 4.82 6.73
N ALA A 62 -8.33 5.45 7.87
CA ALA A 62 -7.53 6.54 8.41
C ALA A 62 -6.23 6.07 9.08
N VAL A 63 -6.18 4.81 9.52
CA VAL A 63 -5.02 4.23 10.20
C VAL A 63 -3.84 4.15 9.25
N ARG A 64 -2.78 4.87 9.59
CA ARG A 64 -1.50 4.89 8.86
C ARG A 64 -0.61 3.77 9.36
N GLY A 65 -0.11 2.96 8.45
CA GLY A 65 0.91 1.96 8.73
C GLY A 65 2.33 2.52 8.66
N ASN A 66 3.31 1.66 8.90
CA ASN A 66 4.71 1.98 8.61
C ASN A 66 4.89 2.18 7.10
N GLY A 67 5.49 3.29 6.67
CA GLY A 67 5.66 3.60 5.24
C GLY A 67 6.43 2.54 4.44
N ASN A 68 7.22 1.69 5.10
CA ASN A 68 8.02 0.65 4.47
C ASN A 68 7.37 -0.75 4.50
N ILE A 69 6.27 -0.94 5.23
CA ILE A 69 5.62 -2.25 5.38
C ILE A 69 4.13 -2.09 5.13
N LEU A 70 3.57 -2.92 4.25
CA LEU A 70 2.15 -2.87 3.91
C LEU A 70 1.55 -4.27 3.81
N ASP A 71 0.41 -4.48 4.46
CA ASP A 71 -0.38 -5.69 4.32
C ASP A 71 -1.23 -5.68 3.04
N ALA A 72 -1.49 -6.87 2.52
CA ALA A 72 -2.32 -7.08 1.34
C ALA A 72 -3.00 -8.44 1.40
N VAL A 73 -3.92 -8.69 0.46
CA VAL A 73 -4.59 -9.97 0.29
C VAL A 73 -4.17 -10.56 -1.05
N ARG A 74 -3.62 -11.78 -1.05
CA ARG A 74 -3.44 -12.56 -2.28
C ARG A 74 -4.81 -13.02 -2.76
N ILE A 75 -5.18 -12.63 -3.98
CA ILE A 75 -6.52 -12.82 -4.53
C ILE A 75 -6.82 -14.30 -4.77
N GLN A 76 -5.80 -15.09 -5.14
CA GLN A 76 -5.97 -16.49 -5.50
C GLN A 76 -6.56 -17.35 -4.38
N ASP A 77 -6.18 -17.09 -3.13
CA ASP A 77 -6.53 -17.93 -1.98
C ASP A 77 -6.97 -17.13 -0.75
N GLY A 78 -7.09 -15.82 -0.88
CA GLY A 78 -7.52 -14.93 0.20
C GLY A 78 -6.49 -14.78 1.33
N GLN A 79 -5.26 -15.28 1.19
CA GLN A 79 -4.28 -15.21 2.26
C GLN A 79 -3.75 -13.79 2.46
N LYS A 80 -3.54 -13.42 3.73
CA LYS A 80 -2.88 -12.17 4.11
C LYS A 80 -1.39 -12.29 3.82
N VAL A 81 -0.85 -11.30 3.13
CA VAL A 81 0.57 -11.18 2.82
C VAL A 81 1.08 -9.81 3.26
N VAL A 82 2.40 -9.67 3.36
CA VAL A 82 3.05 -8.41 3.72
C VAL A 82 4.09 -8.06 2.67
N PHE A 83 4.02 -6.85 2.14
CA PHE A 83 5.04 -6.26 1.29
C PHE A 83 5.97 -5.39 2.12
N LYS A 84 7.27 -5.50 1.85
CA LYS A 84 8.30 -4.64 2.43
C LYS A 84 8.97 -3.87 1.31
N LYS A 85 8.99 -2.54 1.42
CA LYS A 85 9.80 -1.66 0.57
C LYS A 85 11.26 -1.82 1.00
N VAL A 86 12.14 -2.11 0.04
CA VAL A 86 13.58 -2.29 0.27
C VAL A 86 14.34 -1.34 -0.63
N GLU A 87 15.37 -0.69 -0.09
CA GLU A 87 16.26 0.14 -0.89
C GLU A 87 17.23 -0.74 -1.68
N THR A 88 17.32 -0.52 -2.99
CA THR A 88 18.16 -1.33 -3.88
C THR A 88 19.61 -0.85 -3.96
N LYS A 89 20.04 0.06 -3.06
CA LYS A 89 21.39 0.64 -3.03
C LYS A 89 22.44 -0.26 -2.36
N THR A 90 22.10 -1.50 -2.06
CA THR A 90 23.04 -2.50 -1.58
C THR A 90 23.43 -3.37 -2.76
N GLU A 91 24.73 -3.55 -3.00
CA GLU A 91 25.21 -4.55 -3.95
C GLU A 91 24.53 -5.88 -3.64
N GLU A 92 23.66 -6.34 -4.55
CA GLU A 92 23.12 -7.69 -4.52
C GLU A 92 24.33 -8.63 -4.47
N LEU A 93 24.47 -9.40 -3.40
CA LEU A 93 25.60 -10.33 -3.27
C LEU A 93 25.63 -11.25 -4.51
N PRO A 94 26.77 -11.38 -5.22
CA PRO A 94 26.85 -12.10 -6.48
C PRO A 94 26.84 -13.61 -6.23
N PHE A 95 25.70 -14.18 -5.85
CA PHE A 95 25.55 -15.63 -5.65
C PHE A 95 24.94 -16.35 -6.85
N SER A 96 24.70 -15.68 -7.98
CA SER A 96 24.29 -16.35 -9.22
C SER A 96 25.44 -16.51 -10.21
N SER A 97 26.50 -17.20 -9.78
CA SER A 97 27.42 -17.85 -10.71
C SER A 97 27.07 -19.34 -10.73
N ARG A 98 26.28 -19.77 -11.71
CA ARG A 98 26.04 -21.20 -11.99
C ARG A 98 27.40 -21.85 -12.24
N LYS A 99 27.88 -22.68 -11.32
CA LYS A 99 28.99 -23.60 -11.61
C LYS A 99 28.42 -24.69 -12.52
N THR A 100 28.73 -24.64 -13.80
CA THR A 100 28.56 -25.77 -14.72
C THR A 100 29.45 -26.90 -14.23
N MET A 101 28.85 -27.97 -13.71
CA MET A 101 29.55 -29.19 -13.36
C MET A 101 29.49 -30.13 -14.57
N THR A 102 30.58 -30.19 -15.33
CA THR A 102 30.79 -31.24 -16.34
C THR A 102 31.29 -32.49 -15.63
N MET A 103 30.47 -33.54 -15.62
CA MET A 103 30.91 -34.88 -15.21
C MET A 103 31.79 -35.49 -16.31
N ARG A 104 32.92 -36.07 -15.92
CA ARG A 104 33.77 -36.91 -16.77
C ARG A 104 33.17 -38.32 -16.87
#